data_AF-A0A942J846-F1
#
_entry.id   AF-A0A942J846-F1
#
_cell.length_a   1.000
_cell.length_b   1.000
_cell.length_c   1.000
_cell.angle_alpha   90.00
_cell.angle_beta   90.00
_cell.angle_gamma   90.00
#
_symmetry.space_group_name_H-M   'P 1'
#
loop_
_entity.id
_entity.type
_entity.pdbx_description
1 polymer ?
#
loop_
_entity_poly.entity_id
_entity_poly.type
_entity_poly.pdbx_seq_one_letter_code
_entity_poly.pdbx_strand_id
1 'polypeptide(L)'
;MADDIRLPRFPECWETCGNCGQGEVEVLEVHVRPGATVRHEDNLITLETGKIALDIPSPRAGTIVEVLVSAGDTVCEGALIARIEPA
;
A
#
# COMPACT_ATOMS: atom_id res chain seq x y z
N MET A 1 19.41 -1.77 -1.55
CA MET A 1 18.57 -2.42 -0.53
C MET A 1 17.19 -1.85 -0.73
N ALA A 2 16.31 -2.58 -1.41
CA ALA A 2 14.97 -2.11 -1.71
C ALA A 2 14.12 -2.16 -0.43
N ASP A 3 13.40 -1.09 -0.16
CA ASP A 3 12.43 -0.99 0.94
C ASP A 3 11.10 -1.52 0.41
N ASP A 4 10.58 -2.58 1.02
CA ASP A 4 9.26 -3.11 0.71
C ASP A 4 8.18 -2.38 1.50
N ILE A 5 7.31 -1.65 0.79
CA ILE A 5 6.17 -0.97 1.39
C ILE A 5 5.06 -1.99 1.56
N ARG A 6 4.82 -2.38 2.82
CA ARG A 6 3.74 -3.27 3.22
C ARG A 6 2.69 -2.51 4.00
N LEU A 7 1.45 -2.96 3.86
CA LEU A 7 0.37 -2.44 4.68
C LEU A 7 0.62 -2.80 6.16
N PRO A 8 0.66 -1.83 7.09
CA PRO A 8 0.82 -2.13 8.51
C PRO A 8 -0.36 -2.96 9.00
N ARG A 9 -0.07 -3.94 9.85
CA ARG A 9 -1.07 -4.83 10.43
C ARG A 9 -1.90 -4.03 11.44
N PHE A 10 -3.18 -3.78 11.14
CA PHE A 10 -4.04 -3.04 12.05
C PHE A 10 -4.60 -4.02 13.10
N PRO A 11 -4.41 -3.75 14.41
CA PRO A 11 -4.73 -4.71 15.47
C PRO A 11 -6.22 -5.06 15.65
N GLU A 12 -7.16 -4.39 14.98
CA GLU A 12 -8.60 -4.62 15.14
C GLU A 12 -9.26 -5.55 14.09
N CYS A 13 -8.52 -6.05 13.09
CA CYS A 13 -9.12 -6.96 12.09
C CYS A 13 -9.04 -8.46 12.41
N TRP A 14 -8.40 -8.90 13.52
CA TRP A 14 -7.89 -10.28 13.59
C TRP A 14 -8.13 -11.15 14.82
N GLU A 15 -9.19 -10.99 15.63
CA GLU A 15 -9.44 -11.97 16.72
C GLU A 15 -10.45 -13.08 16.41
N THR A 16 -11.11 -13.15 15.25
CA THR A 16 -12.27 -14.09 15.14
C THR A 16 -12.37 -15.05 13.96
N CYS A 17 -11.66 -14.94 12.83
CA CYS A 17 -11.85 -15.97 11.79
C CYS A 17 -10.59 -16.29 10.99
N GLY A 18 -10.09 -17.51 11.21
CA GLY A 18 -9.12 -18.21 10.35
C GLY A 18 -9.70 -18.63 9.01
N ASN A 19 -10.37 -17.71 8.32
CA ASN A 19 -10.69 -17.77 6.90
C ASN A 19 -11.09 -16.34 6.48
N CYS A 20 -10.50 -15.84 5.40
CA CYS A 20 -10.74 -14.49 4.87
C CYS A 20 -12.23 -14.09 4.93
N GLY A 21 -12.54 -12.97 5.58
CA GLY A 21 -13.93 -12.52 5.77
C GLY A 21 -14.01 -11.04 6.10
N GLN A 22 -13.85 -10.20 5.08
CA GLN A 22 -14.23 -8.78 5.04
C GLN A 22 -13.37 -7.79 5.84
N GLY A 23 -12.05 -7.89 5.67
CA GLY A 23 -11.08 -6.80 5.89
C GLY A 23 -10.39 -6.45 4.58
N GLU A 24 -11.17 -6.39 3.49
CA GLU A 24 -10.68 -6.18 2.14
C GLU A 24 -10.43 -4.68 1.97
N VAL A 25 -9.18 -4.30 1.74
CA VAL A 25 -8.80 -2.91 1.47
C VAL A 25 -8.74 -2.75 -0.03
N GLU A 26 -9.61 -1.90 -0.58
CA GLU A 26 -9.59 -1.61 -2.02
C GLU A 26 -8.64 -0.46 -2.31
N VAL A 27 -7.85 -0.62 -3.37
CA VAL A 27 -7.02 0.45 -3.89
C VAL A 27 -7.89 1.40 -4.69
N LEU A 28 -8.09 2.62 -4.20
CA LEU A 28 -8.92 3.61 -4.90
C LEU A 28 -8.15 4.18 -6.10
N GLU A 29 -6.93 4.66 -5.85
CA GLU A 29 -6.10 5.28 -6.89
C GLU A 29 -4.61 5.06 -6.62
N VAL A 30 -3.84 4.85 -7.69
CA VAL A 30 -2.39 4.68 -7.65
C VAL A 30 -1.75 5.87 -8.33
N HIS A 31 -1.08 6.73 -7.56
CA HIS A 31 -0.40 7.93 -8.08
C HIS A 31 1.02 7.65 -8.59
N VAL A 32 1.54 6.45 -8.32
CA VAL A 32 2.92 6.06 -8.63
C VAL A 32 3.01 5.05 -9.76
N ARG A 33 4.10 5.11 -10.51
CA ARG A 33 4.39 4.17 -11.61
C ARG A 33 5.77 3.56 -11.42
N PRO A 34 6.02 2.32 -11.88
CA PRO A 34 7.36 1.77 -11.93
C PRO A 34 8.29 2.69 -12.74
N GLY A 35 9.42 3.05 -12.16
CA GLY A 35 10.38 4.03 -12.69
C GLY A 35 10.12 5.49 -12.30
N ALA A 36 9.07 5.79 -11.55
CA ALA A 36 8.81 7.14 -11.05
C ALA A 36 9.70 7.47 -9.85
N THR A 37 10.22 8.70 -9.81
CA THR A 37 10.96 9.23 -8.64
C THR A 37 9.97 9.85 -7.66
N VAL A 38 9.93 9.34 -6.44
CA VAL A 38 9.08 9.81 -5.34
C VAL A 38 9.92 10.51 -4.27
N ARG A 39 9.33 11.46 -3.56
CA ARG A 39 10.00 12.21 -2.47
C ARG A 39 9.54 11.67 -1.11
N HIS A 40 10.28 12.04 -0.05
CA HIS A 40 9.81 11.80 1.32
C HIS A 40 8.47 12.52 1.52
N GLU A 41 7.49 11.84 2.14
CA GLU A 41 6.11 12.33 2.34
C GLU A 41 5.24 12.43 1.08
N ASP A 42 5.73 11.97 -0.08
CA ASP A 42 4.92 11.95 -1.31
C ASP A 42 3.85 10.84 -1.23
N ASN A 43 2.62 11.14 -1.65
CA ASN A 43 1.52 10.18 -1.58
C ASN A 43 1.70 9.09 -2.66
N LEU A 44 1.85 7.84 -2.23
CA LEU A 44 2.08 6.74 -3.15
C LEU A 44 0.77 6.21 -3.71
N ILE A 45 -0.14 5.88 -2.82
CA ILE A 45 -1.41 5.21 -3.12
C ILE A 45 -2.50 5.65 -2.14
N THR A 46 -3.72 5.70 -2.64
CA THR A 46 -4.91 5.95 -1.84
C THR A 46 -5.71 4.66 -1.72
N LEU A 47 -5.96 4.24 -0.49
CA LEU A 47 -6.69 3.03 -0.14
C LEU A 47 -8.04 3.43 0.47
N GLU A 48 -9.10 2.68 0.21
CA GLU A 48 -10.40 2.83 0.85
C GLU A 48 -10.71 1.63 1.73
N THR A 49 -10.91 1.86 3.03
CA THR A 49 -11.31 0.81 3.98
C THR A 49 -12.72 1.09 4.49
N GLY A 50 -13.73 0.60 3.76
CA GLY A 50 -15.14 0.50 4.18
C GLY A 50 -15.93 1.80 4.41
N LYS A 51 -15.29 2.86 4.92
CA LYS A 51 -15.88 4.20 5.20
C LYS A 51 -14.87 5.36 5.18
N ILE A 52 -13.57 5.10 5.03
CA ILE A 52 -12.52 6.12 5.11
C ILE A 52 -11.46 5.83 4.03
N ALA A 53 -11.04 6.87 3.33
CA ALA A 53 -9.87 6.84 2.46
C ALA A 53 -8.61 7.14 3.28
N LEU A 54 -7.60 6.28 3.16
CA LEU A 54 -6.29 6.42 3.79
C LEU A 54 -5.21 6.48 2.71
N ASP A 55 -4.41 7.52 2.78
CA ASP A 55 -3.24 7.71 1.92
C ASP A 55 -2.00 7.09 2.58
N ILE A 56 -1.21 6.36 1.81
CA ILE A 56 0.07 5.81 2.26
C ILE A 56 1.19 6.71 1.74
N PRO A 57 1.79 7.57 2.60
CA PRO A 57 2.92 8.39 2.20
C PRO A 57 4.19 7.54 2.07
N SER A 58 5.08 7.97 1.19
CA SER A 58 6.39 7.34 1.04
C SER A 58 7.25 7.59 2.28
N PRO A 59 7.76 6.52 2.93
CA PRO A 59 8.64 6.67 4.10
C PRO A 59 10.00 7.27 3.71
N ARG A 60 10.38 7.26 2.43
CA ARG A 60 11.69 7.71 1.92
C ARG A 60 11.58 8.28 0.50
N ALA A 61 12.52 9.16 0.14
CA ALA A 61 12.70 9.56 -1.25
C ALA A 61 13.46 8.46 -2.02
N GLY A 62 13.05 8.18 -3.26
CA GLY A 62 13.64 7.09 -4.03
C GLY A 62 12.96 6.90 -5.38
N THR A 63 13.31 5.80 -6.05
CA THR A 63 12.69 5.40 -7.31
C THR A 63 11.82 4.17 -7.09
N ILE A 64 10.59 4.20 -7.58
CA ILE A 64 9.69 3.04 -7.57
C ILE A 64 10.28 1.99 -8.50
N VAL A 65 10.61 0.82 -7.98
CA VAL A 65 11.13 -0.29 -8.79
C VAL A 65 9.97 -1.06 -9.40
N GLU A 66 8.98 -1.38 -8.58
CA GLU A 66 7.86 -2.23 -8.96
C GLU A 66 6.62 -1.88 -8.13
N VAL A 67 5.46 -1.83 -8.78
CA VAL A 67 4.16 -1.65 -8.12
C VAL A 67 3.38 -2.93 -8.37
N LEU A 68 2.98 -3.61 -7.31
CA LEU A 68 2.25 -4.88 -7.39
C LEU A 68 0.74 -4.69 -7.25
N VAL A 69 0.29 -3.45 -7.08
CA VAL A 69 -1.10 -3.06 -6.89
C VAL A 69 -1.58 -2.18 -8.04
N SER A 70 -2.87 -2.23 -8.34
CA SER A 70 -3.52 -1.39 -9.36
C SER A 70 -4.77 -0.75 -8.79
N ALA A 71 -5.24 0.35 -9.40
CA ALA A 71 -6.52 0.94 -9.01
C ALA A 71 -7.66 -0.06 -9.22
N GLY A 72 -8.50 -0.25 -8.20
CA GLY A 72 -9.55 -1.26 -8.12
C GLY A 72 -9.06 -2.65 -7.69
N ASP A 73 -7.79 -2.81 -7.33
CA ASP A 73 -7.27 -4.08 -6.79
C ASP A 73 -7.61 -4.22 -5.30
N THR A 74 -7.85 -5.45 -4.87
CA THR A 74 -8.19 -5.76 -3.47
C THR A 74 -6.97 -6.35 -2.78
N VAL A 75 -6.40 -5.61 -1.82
CA VAL A 75 -5.20 -6.02 -1.10
C VAL A 75 -5.51 -6.45 0.33
N CYS A 76 -4.76 -7.43 0.81
CA CYS A 76 -4.86 -7.92 2.18
C CYS A 76 -3.81 -7.26 3.09
N GLU A 77 -4.05 -7.33 4.40
CA GLU A 77 -3.08 -6.92 5.41
C GLU A 77 -1.72 -7.62 5.26
N GLY A 78 -0.63 -6.85 5.33
CA GLY A 78 0.72 -7.35 5.12
C GLY A 78 1.06 -7.68 3.67
N ALA A 79 0.17 -7.40 2.71
CA ALA A 79 0.48 -7.50 1.29
C ALA A 79 1.56 -6.50 0.88
N LEU A 80 2.37 -6.93 -0.09
CA LEU A 80 3.35 -6.09 -0.75
C LEU A 80 2.63 -5.14 -1.70
N ILE A 81 2.71 -3.85 -1.40
CA ILE A 81 2.06 -2.81 -2.19
C ILE A 81 2.98 -2.39 -3.34
N ALA A 82 4.19 -1.96 -2.98
CA ALA A 82 5.19 -1.49 -3.92
C ALA A 82 6.61 -1.68 -3.35
N ARG A 83 7.59 -1.74 -4.25
CA ARG A 83 9.00 -1.75 -3.93
C ARG A 83 9.61 -0.41 -4.30
N ILE A 84 10.25 0.22 -3.34
CA ILE A 84 11.02 1.44 -3.57
C ILE A 84 12.51 1.16 -3.42
N GLU A 85 13.32 1.75 -4.28
CA GLU A 85 14.75 1.81 -4.09
C GLU A 85 15.11 3.22 -3.61
N PRO A 86 15.42 3.39 -2.30
CA PRO A 86 15.88 4.66 -1.79
C PRO A 86 17.25 4.99 -2.39
N ALA A 87 17.40 6.24 -2.84
CA ALA A 87 18.65 6.78 -3.36
C ALA A 87 19.44 7.50 -2.26
#